data_AF-A0A3D3PMX6-F1
#
_entry.id   AF-A0A3D3PMX6-F1
#
_cell.length_a   1.000
_cell.length_b   1.000
_cell.length_c   1.000
_cell.angle_alpha   90.00
_cell.angle_beta   90.00
_cell.angle_gamma   90.00
#
_symmetry.space_group_name_H-M   'P 1'
#
loop_
_entity.id
_entity.type
_entity.pdbx_description
1 polymer ?
#
loop_
_entity_poly.entity_id
_entity_poly.type
_entity_poly.pdbx_seq_one_letter_code
_entity_poly.pdbx_strand_id
1 'polypeptide(L)' 'MVSNDKMAHYLSLKGKVVFITGGGSGIGASIVSAFCEQGA' A
#
# COMPACT_ATOMS: atom_id res chain seq x y z
N MET A 1 -20.78 -13.20 7.17
CA MET A 1 -19.85 -13.80 6.20
C MET A 1 -19.12 -12.67 5.52
N VAL A 2 -17.94 -12.28 6.02
CA VAL A 2 -17.08 -11.31 5.32
C VAL A 2 -16.08 -12.16 4.55
N SER A 3 -16.12 -12.03 3.23
CA SER A 3 -15.17 -12.65 2.31
C SER A 3 -13.77 -12.17 2.66
N ASN A 4 -12.83 -13.10 2.82
CA ASN A 4 -11.41 -12.81 2.98
C ASN A 4 -10.87 -12.35 1.62
N ASP A 5 -11.09 -11.08 1.25
CA ASP A 5 -10.45 -10.46 0.10
C ASP A 5 -8.94 -10.44 0.34
N LYS A 6 -8.25 -11.44 -0.23
CA LYS A 6 -6.79 -11.48 -0.23
C LYS A 6 -6.31 -10.27 -1.02
N MET A 7 -5.75 -9.29 -0.32
CA MET A 7 -5.04 -8.20 -0.95
C MET A 7 -3.92 -8.79 -1.81
N ALA A 8 -3.84 -8.36 -3.07
CA ALA A 8 -2.80 -8.82 -3.98
C ALA A 8 -1.43 -8.41 -3.42
N HIS A 9 -0.50 -9.35 -3.38
CA HIS A 9 0.89 -9.06 -3.04
C HIS A 9 1.75 -9.00 -4.30
N TYR A 10 2.37 -7.85 -4.51
CA TYR A 10 3.18 -7.58 -5.70
C TYR A 10 4.67 -7.65 -5.34
N LEU A 11 5.31 -8.78 -5.65
CA LEU A 11 6.75 -8.98 -5.39
C LEU A 11 7.64 -7.92 -6.06
N SER A 12 7.16 -7.29 -7.14
CA SER A 12 7.86 -6.21 -7.84
C SER A 12 7.96 -4.91 -7.04
N LEU A 13 7.12 -4.72 -6.02
CA LEU A 13 7.13 -3.54 -5.14
C LEU A 13 8.10 -3.67 -3.97
N LYS A 14 8.53 -4.88 -3.62
CA LYS A 14 9.44 -5.10 -2.49
C LYS A 14 10.76 -4.35 -2.70
N GLY A 15 11.11 -3.48 -1.76
CA GLY A 15 12.32 -2.65 -1.76
C GLY A 15 12.31 -1.55 -2.82
N LYS A 16 11.14 -1.16 -3.34
CA LYS A 16 11.01 -0.06 -4.29
C LYS A 16 10.69 1.25 -3.56
N VAL A 17 11.50 2.27 -3.79
CA VAL A 17 11.18 3.63 -3.32
C VAL A 17 10.00 4.17 -4.10
N VAL A 18 8.92 4.51 -3.40
CA VAL A 18 7.70 5.12 -3.97
C VAL A 18 7.52 6.51 -3.38
N PHE A 19 7.35 7.51 -4.24
CA PHE A 19 7.08 8.89 -3.82
C PHE A 19 5.58 9.20 -3.96
N ILE A 20 4.92 9.44 -2.83
CA ILE A 20 3.48 9.75 -2.78
C ILE A 20 3.30 11.18 -2.30
N THR A 21 2.67 12.02 -3.13
CA THR A 21 2.26 13.37 -2.74
C THR A 21 0.96 13.31 -1.92
N GLY A 22 0.79 14.23 -0.96
CA GLY A 22 -0.42 14.27 -0.13
C GLY A 22 -0.61 13.06 0.80
N GLY A 23 0.43 12.27 1.06
CA GLY A 23 0.38 11.02 1.83
C GLY A 23 0.13 11.15 3.34
N GLY A 24 -0.07 12.36 3.87
CA GLY A 24 -0.15 12.61 5.31
C GLY A 24 -1.53 12.40 5.94
N SER A 25 -2.60 12.31 5.14
CA SER A 25 -3.96 12.12 5.67
C SER A 25 -4.93 11.56 4.63
N GLY A 26 -6.16 11.22 5.06
CA GLY A 26 -7.24 10.78 4.19
C GLY A 26 -6.83 9.63 3.27
N ILE A 27 -7.21 9.73 1.99
CA ILE A 27 -6.92 8.73 0.96
C ILE A 27 -5.40 8.55 0.79
N GLY A 28 -4.62 9.63 0.85
CA GLY A 28 -3.17 9.57 0.68
C GLY A 28 -2.49 8.72 1.75
N ALA A 29 -2.90 8.84 3.01
CA ALA A 29 -2.37 8.02 4.10
C ALA A 29 -2.69 6.53 3.94
N SER A 30 -3.90 6.21 3.47
CA SER A 30 -4.27 4.81 3.16
C SER A 30 -3.43 4.24 2.02
N ILE A 31 -3.11 5.04 0.99
CA ILE A 31 -2.24 4.61 -0.10
C ILE A 31 -0.81 4.36 0.40
N VAL A 32 -0.25 5.27 1.20
CA VAL A 32 1.08 5.07 1.82
C VAL A 32 1.11 3.76 2.61
N SER A 33 0.12 3.53 3.47
CA SER A 33 0.02 2.32 4.29
C SER A 33 -0.01 1.05 3.44
N ALA A 34 -0.81 1.05 2.37
CA ALA A 34 -0.89 -0.08 1.46
C ALA A 34 0.46 -0.37 0.76
N PHE A 35 1.22 0.64 0.34
CA PHE A 35 2.55 0.43 -0.23
C PHE A 35 3.57 -0.07 0.80
N CYS A 36 3.52 0.42 2.05
CA CYS A 36 4.35 -0.10 3.13
C CYS A 36 4.07 -1.58 3.42
N GLU A 37 2.80 -2.01 3.40
CA GLU A 37 2.41 -3.42 3.55
C GLU A 37 2.94 -4.32 2.41
N GLN A 38 3.16 -3.75 1.22
CA GLN A 38 3.82 -4.43 0.10
C GLN A 38 5.35 -4.49 0.26
N GLY A 39 5.91 -3.80 1.24
CA GLY A 39 7.35 -3.72 1.49
C GLY A 39 8.09 -2.80 0.54
N ALA A 40 7.39 -1.80 -0.04
CA ALA A 40 8.00 -0.69 -0.77
C ALA A 40 8.78 0.23 0.18
#